data_AF-A0A955V4V4-F1
#
_entry.id   AF-A0A955V4V4-F1
#
_cell.length_a   1.000
_cell.length_b   1.000
_cell.length_c   1.000
_cell.angle_alpha   90.00
_cell.angle_beta   90.00
_cell.angle_gamma   90.00
#
_symmetry.space_group_name_H-M   'P 1'
#
loop_
_entity.id
_entity.type
_entity.pdbx_description
1 polymer ?
#
loop_
_entity_poly.entity_id
_entity_poly.type
_entity_poly.pdbx_seq_one_letter_code
_entity_poly.pdbx_strand_id
1 'polypeptide(L)'
;MYAAKSDIRAAAPTSAPNHAAADARRGLQLRAARDHASFEAQERALSPAAGGVQGAASEGVRGASAPLPHLAAIQASFGRHDVSGVRAQVGGPAAAASRAIGASAYATGDRVGFSGGPSLHTAAHEAAHVV
;
A
#
# COMPACT_ATOMS: atom_id res chain seq x y z
N MET A 1 -69.55 -52.97 -38.47
CA MET A 1 -68.97 -54.17 -37.84
C MET A 1 -67.61 -53.78 -37.29
N TYR A 2 -67.42 -53.87 -35.96
CA TYR A 2 -66.15 -53.98 -35.19
C TYR A 2 -65.00 -53.01 -35.53
N ALA A 3 -64.29 -52.33 -34.63
CA ALA A 3 -64.23 -52.03 -33.19
C ALA A 3 -63.24 -50.80 -33.15
N ALA A 4 -62.97 -50.03 -32.11
CA ALA A 4 -62.79 -50.32 -30.70
C ALA A 4 -62.50 -48.98 -29.99
N LYS A 5 -63.07 -48.80 -28.80
CA LYS A 5 -62.38 -48.43 -27.53
C LYS A 5 -61.44 -47.20 -27.59
N SER A 6 -61.55 -46.19 -26.72
CA SER A 6 -61.63 -46.33 -25.26
C SER A 6 -62.00 -45.00 -24.61
N ASP A 7 -62.84 -45.09 -23.58
CA ASP A 7 -62.98 -44.15 -22.47
C ASP A 7 -61.62 -43.74 -21.88
N ILE A 8 -61.48 -42.49 -21.38
CA ILE A 8 -61.06 -42.20 -19.99
C ILE A 8 -61.68 -40.86 -19.54
N ARG A 9 -61.99 -40.85 -18.25
CA ARG A 9 -62.90 -40.06 -17.45
C ARG A 9 -62.11 -39.12 -16.50
N ALA A 10 -62.71 -37.96 -16.25
CA ALA A 10 -62.74 -37.16 -15.02
C ALA A 10 -61.47 -36.48 -14.41
N ALA A 11 -61.75 -35.23 -14.01
CA ALA A 11 -61.50 -34.60 -12.70
C ALA A 11 -60.07 -34.20 -12.28
N ALA A 12 -59.98 -32.90 -11.94
CA ALA A 12 -58.95 -32.25 -11.11
C ALA A 12 -58.95 -32.79 -9.65
N PRO A 13 -58.16 -32.26 -8.68
CA PRO A 13 -57.11 -31.22 -8.71
C PRO A 13 -55.81 -31.63 -7.95
N THR A 14 -54.78 -30.77 -7.88
CA THR A 14 -54.07 -30.33 -6.65
C THR A 14 -52.63 -29.81 -6.89
N SER A 15 -52.33 -28.71 -6.18
CA SER A 15 -51.05 -28.30 -5.58
C SER A 15 -49.81 -28.01 -6.46
N ALA A 16 -49.44 -26.72 -6.51
CA ALA A 16 -48.08 -26.21 -6.78
C ALA A 16 -47.10 -26.61 -5.63
N PRO A 17 -45.74 -26.43 -5.69
CA PRO A 17 -45.02 -25.38 -6.45
C PRO A 17 -43.57 -25.65 -6.95
N ASN A 18 -43.01 -24.61 -7.61
CA ASN A 18 -41.60 -24.16 -7.70
C ASN A 18 -40.56 -24.89 -8.57
N HIS A 19 -39.87 -24.13 -9.45
CA HIS A 19 -38.41 -23.91 -9.49
C HIS A 19 -37.98 -23.11 -10.75
N ALA A 20 -38.38 -21.84 -10.86
CA ALA A 20 -37.91 -20.97 -11.96
C ALA A 20 -37.66 -19.53 -11.46
N ALA A 21 -36.68 -19.34 -10.58
CA ALA A 21 -36.21 -18.01 -10.16
C ALA A 21 -34.76 -18.00 -9.65
N ALA A 22 -33.90 -18.90 -10.15
CA ALA A 22 -32.51 -19.02 -9.67
C ALA A 22 -31.44 -18.45 -10.62
N ASP A 23 -31.70 -18.34 -11.93
CA ASP A 23 -30.64 -18.03 -12.91
C ASP A 23 -30.32 -16.54 -13.08
N ALA A 24 -31.31 -15.65 -12.96
CA ALA A 24 -31.09 -14.22 -13.22
C ALA A 24 -30.28 -13.49 -12.13
N ARG A 25 -30.25 -14.02 -10.89
CA ARG A 25 -29.53 -13.40 -9.76
C ARG A 25 -28.03 -13.68 -9.78
N ARG A 26 -27.61 -14.78 -10.43
CA ARG A 26 -26.20 -15.19 -10.53
C ARG A 26 -25.40 -14.31 -11.48
N GLY A 27 -26.03 -13.80 -12.55
CA GLY A 27 -25.39 -12.93 -13.54
C GLY A 27 -25.08 -11.52 -13.02
N LEU A 28 -25.92 -10.97 -12.14
CA LEU A 28 -25.70 -9.64 -11.54
C LEU A 28 -24.65 -9.69 -10.42
N GLN A 29 -24.63 -10.77 -9.63
CA GLN A 29 -23.61 -10.98 -8.59
C GLN A 29 -22.19 -11.17 -9.16
N LEU A 30 -22.05 -11.79 -10.35
CA LEU A 30 -20.76 -11.97 -11.02
C LEU A 30 -20.19 -10.69 -11.66
N ARG A 31 -21.04 -9.69 -11.98
CA ARG A 31 -20.59 -8.39 -12.50
C ARG A 31 -20.13 -7.46 -11.37
N ALA A 32 -20.91 -7.33 -10.30
CA ALA A 32 -20.55 -6.53 -9.13
C ALA A 32 -19.23 -7.00 -8.46
N ALA A 33 -18.96 -8.31 -8.46
CA ALA A 33 -17.69 -8.86 -7.95
C ALA A 33 -16.47 -8.52 -8.83
N ARG A 34 -16.66 -8.40 -10.16
CA ARG A 34 -15.60 -7.98 -11.09
C ARG A 34 -15.32 -6.49 -10.98
N ASP A 35 -16.35 -5.69 -10.74
CA ASP A 35 -16.22 -4.24 -10.55
C ASP A 35 -15.55 -3.92 -9.19
N HIS A 36 -15.87 -4.66 -8.12
CA HIS A 36 -15.14 -4.55 -6.85
C HIS A 36 -13.68 -5.02 -6.97
N ALA A 37 -13.42 -6.17 -7.59
CA ALA A 37 -12.06 -6.69 -7.74
C ALA A 37 -11.16 -5.82 -8.64
N SER A 38 -11.74 -5.15 -9.64
CA SER A 38 -11.02 -4.21 -10.50
C SER A 38 -10.74 -2.88 -9.79
N PHE A 39 -11.66 -2.41 -8.94
CA PHE A 39 -11.42 -1.22 -8.10
C PHE A 39 -10.34 -1.48 -7.04
N GLU A 40 -10.36 -2.64 -6.37
CA GLU A 40 -9.34 -3.04 -5.40
C GLU A 40 -7.96 -3.25 -6.04
N ALA A 41 -7.91 -3.84 -7.25
CA ALA A 41 -6.67 -3.97 -8.01
C ALA A 41 -6.12 -2.60 -8.46
N GLN A 42 -7.01 -1.66 -8.80
CA GLN A 42 -6.64 -0.31 -9.18
C GLN A 42 -6.19 0.52 -7.96
N GLU A 43 -6.83 0.39 -6.80
CA GLU A 43 -6.39 1.01 -5.54
C GLU A 43 -5.03 0.49 -5.05
N ARG A 44 -4.74 -0.80 -5.25
CA ARG A 44 -3.44 -1.38 -4.90
C ARG A 44 -2.32 -0.93 -5.85
N ALA A 45 -2.66 -0.53 -7.07
CA ALA A 45 -1.73 0.08 -8.02
C ALA A 45 -1.56 1.60 -7.80
N LEU A 46 -2.55 2.26 -7.18
CA LEU A 46 -2.56 3.71 -6.92
C LEU A 46 -2.10 4.08 -5.50
N SER A 47 -2.16 3.15 -4.55
CA SER A 47 -1.53 3.31 -3.25
C SER A 47 -0.03 3.16 -3.45
N PRO A 48 0.81 4.16 -3.11
CA PRO A 48 2.23 3.90 -2.93
C PRO A 48 2.30 2.88 -1.79
N ALA A 49 2.45 1.60 -2.14
CA ALA A 49 2.48 0.54 -1.17
C ALA A 49 3.49 0.95 -0.10
N ALA A 50 3.16 0.80 1.18
CA ALA A 50 4.10 1.01 2.28
C ALA A 50 5.34 0.08 2.21
N GLY A 51 5.53 -0.70 1.14
CA GLY A 51 6.80 -1.31 0.77
C GLY A 51 7.66 -0.46 -0.17
N GLY A 52 7.07 0.43 -0.96
CA GLY A 52 7.75 1.27 -1.94
C GLY A 52 8.50 2.44 -1.32
N VAL A 53 7.86 3.17 -0.39
CA VAL A 53 8.49 4.31 0.32
C VAL A 53 9.65 3.83 1.20
N GLN A 54 9.41 2.80 2.01
CA GLN A 54 10.39 2.21 2.92
C GLN A 54 11.54 1.53 2.15
N GLY A 55 11.24 0.86 1.04
CA GLY A 55 12.23 0.27 0.15
C GLY A 55 13.11 1.34 -0.51
N ALA A 56 12.50 2.41 -1.05
CA ALA A 56 13.23 3.54 -1.62
C ALA A 56 14.11 4.24 -0.59
N ALA A 57 13.60 4.45 0.63
CA ALA A 57 14.35 5.04 1.73
C ALA A 57 15.57 4.17 2.09
N SER A 58 15.37 2.86 2.28
CA SER A 58 16.43 1.91 2.61
C SER A 58 17.52 1.86 1.54
N GLU A 59 17.14 1.84 0.26
CA GLU A 59 18.09 1.86 -0.86
C GLU A 59 18.84 3.20 -0.93
N GLY A 60 18.15 4.32 -0.72
CA GLY A 60 18.72 5.65 -0.78
C GLY A 60 19.81 5.92 0.27
N VAL A 61 19.80 5.20 1.39
CA VAL A 61 20.84 5.29 2.45
C VAL A 61 21.72 4.05 2.55
N ARG A 62 21.62 3.08 1.62
CA ARG A 62 22.38 1.82 1.68
C ARG A 62 23.91 2.04 1.78
N GLY A 63 24.42 3.11 1.19
CA GLY A 63 25.82 3.53 1.24
C GLY A 63 26.15 4.65 2.24
N ALA A 64 25.20 5.06 3.09
CA ALA A 64 25.40 6.13 4.06
C ALA A 64 26.55 5.78 5.01
N SER A 65 27.58 6.63 5.02
CA SER A 65 28.81 6.41 5.80
C SER A 65 29.38 7.70 6.37
N ALA A 66 29.04 8.85 5.77
CA ALA A 66 29.44 10.15 6.27
C ALA A 66 28.79 10.45 7.63
N PRO A 67 29.43 11.25 8.49
CA PRO A 67 28.77 11.78 9.69
C PRO A 67 27.63 12.72 9.32
N LEU A 68 26.75 13.00 10.29
CA LEU A 68 25.72 14.04 10.14
C LEU A 68 26.36 15.40 9.79
N PRO A 69 25.83 16.13 8.79
CA PRO A 69 26.15 17.53 8.60
C PRO A 69 25.88 18.32 9.88
N HIS A 70 26.80 19.20 10.28
CA HIS A 70 26.74 19.99 11.52
C HIS A 70 26.77 19.17 12.83
N LEU A 71 27.32 17.95 12.81
CA LEU A 71 27.33 17.01 13.95
C LEU A 71 27.67 17.65 15.30
N ALA A 72 28.69 18.51 15.39
CA ALA A 72 29.10 19.11 16.66
C ALA A 72 27.98 19.96 17.30
N ALA A 73 27.28 20.78 16.51
CA ALA A 73 26.19 21.62 17.00
C ALA A 73 24.94 20.78 17.34
N ILE A 74 24.67 19.76 16.53
CA ILE A 74 23.57 18.82 16.78
C ILE A 74 23.82 18.05 18.08
N GLN A 75 25.01 17.44 18.24
CA GLN A 75 25.37 16.69 19.44
C GLN A 75 25.24 17.54 20.72
N ALA A 76 25.69 18.80 20.68
CA ALA A 76 25.54 19.72 21.81
C ALA A 76 24.06 19.99 22.16
N SER A 77 23.19 20.01 21.16
CA SER A 77 21.74 20.24 21.34
C SER A 77 21.00 19.02 21.88
N PHE A 78 21.56 17.82 21.73
CA PHE A 78 20.97 16.54 22.13
C PHE A 78 21.38 16.10 23.55
N GLY A 79 22.29 16.83 24.20
CA GLY A 79 22.67 16.61 25.59
C GLY A 79 23.23 15.21 25.83
N ARG A 80 22.49 14.38 26.57
CA ARG A 80 22.92 13.01 26.94
C ARG A 80 22.78 11.98 25.81
N HIS A 81 22.09 12.32 24.72
CA HIS A 81 21.87 11.41 23.60
C HIS A 81 23.06 11.48 22.65
N ASP A 82 23.73 10.34 22.42
CA ASP A 82 24.83 10.25 21.45
C ASP A 82 24.28 10.04 20.04
N VAL A 83 24.50 11.02 19.17
CA VAL A 83 24.12 10.98 17.75
C VAL A 83 25.34 10.85 16.83
N SER A 84 26.54 10.66 17.38
CA SER A 84 27.77 10.50 16.60
C SER A 84 27.80 9.23 15.74
N GLY A 85 27.00 8.23 16.12
CA GLY A 85 26.81 6.99 15.38
C GLY A 85 25.97 7.14 14.10
N VAL A 86 25.17 8.21 13.98
CA VAL A 86 24.23 8.40 12.87
C VAL A 86 24.98 8.63 11.55
N ARG A 87 24.59 7.87 10.51
CA ARG A 87 25.22 7.92 9.20
C ARG A 87 24.36 8.66 8.17
N ALA A 88 24.96 9.61 7.48
CA ALA A 88 24.30 10.42 6.49
C ALA A 88 24.68 10.03 5.06
N GLN A 89 23.71 10.08 4.16
CA GLN A 89 23.91 10.15 2.72
C GLN A 89 23.33 11.48 2.23
N VAL A 90 24.17 12.32 1.61
CA VAL A 90 23.76 13.60 1.05
C VAL A 90 23.80 13.51 -0.47
N GLY A 91 22.72 13.91 -1.14
CA GLY A 91 22.64 13.86 -2.59
C GLY A 91 22.57 12.42 -3.14
N GLY A 92 22.92 12.27 -4.42
CA GLY A 92 23.08 10.95 -5.06
C GLY A 92 21.85 10.04 -4.87
N PRO A 93 22.04 8.79 -4.38
CA PRO A 93 20.94 7.87 -4.08
C PRO A 93 19.91 8.43 -3.09
N ALA A 94 20.35 9.18 -2.07
CA ALA A 94 19.44 9.79 -1.10
C ALA A 94 18.54 10.84 -1.78
N ALA A 95 19.06 11.62 -2.74
CA ALA A 95 18.25 12.57 -3.49
C ALA A 95 17.20 11.91 -4.39
N ALA A 96 17.52 10.77 -4.99
CA ALA A 96 16.56 9.99 -5.77
C ALA A 96 15.44 9.45 -4.87
N ALA A 97 15.80 8.88 -3.72
CA ALA A 97 14.85 8.40 -2.73
C ALA A 97 13.99 9.53 -2.16
N SER A 98 14.58 10.66 -1.77
CA SER A 98 13.87 11.87 -1.32
C SER A 98 12.78 12.31 -2.30
N ARG A 99 13.08 12.34 -3.62
CA ARG A 99 12.08 12.66 -4.65
C ARG A 99 10.97 11.62 -4.75
N ALA A 100 11.31 10.33 -4.67
CA ALA A 100 10.33 9.24 -4.71
C ALA A 100 9.42 9.23 -3.48
N ILE A 101 9.94 9.64 -2.32
CA ILE A 101 9.22 9.76 -1.05
C ILE A 101 8.39 11.06 -0.99
N GLY A 102 8.80 12.08 -1.75
CA GLY A 102 8.19 13.42 -1.69
C GLY A 102 8.68 14.27 -0.51
N ALA A 103 9.91 14.01 -0.03
CA ALA A 103 10.52 14.69 1.11
C ALA A 103 11.89 15.30 0.74
N SER A 104 12.35 16.31 1.48
CA SER A 104 13.69 16.89 1.31
C SER A 104 14.78 16.13 2.08
N ALA A 105 14.39 15.41 3.13
CA ALA A 105 15.22 14.53 3.96
C ALA A 105 14.35 13.42 4.57
N TYR A 106 14.97 12.36 5.09
CA TYR A 106 14.28 11.26 5.78
C TYR A 106 15.26 10.47 6.66
N ALA A 107 14.75 9.83 7.72
CA ALA A 107 15.48 8.89 8.55
C ALA A 107 15.07 7.43 8.27
N THR A 108 16.01 6.50 8.39
CA THR A 108 15.80 5.05 8.24
C THR A 108 16.78 4.30 9.14
N GLY A 109 16.28 3.81 10.28
CA GLY A 109 17.13 3.20 11.31
C GLY A 109 18.15 4.21 11.86
N ASP A 110 19.43 3.85 11.82
CA ASP A 110 20.57 4.67 12.22
C ASP A 110 21.11 5.60 11.10
N ARG A 111 20.37 5.69 9.98
CA ARG A 111 20.79 6.40 8.78
C ARG A 111 19.84 7.52 8.42
N VAL A 112 20.39 8.60 7.86
CA VAL A 112 19.63 9.77 7.39
C VAL A 112 20.00 10.08 5.94
N GLY A 113 18.98 10.30 5.11
CA GLY A 113 19.13 10.72 3.72
C GLY A 113 18.76 12.19 3.56
N PHE A 114 19.59 12.96 2.87
CA PHE A 114 19.30 14.33 2.48
C PHE A 114 19.34 14.48 0.97
N SER A 115 18.36 15.17 0.39
CA SER A 115 18.34 15.44 -1.06
C SER A 115 19.47 16.35 -1.55
N GLY A 116 20.01 17.18 -0.67
CA GLY A 116 21.13 18.09 -0.89
C GLY A 116 21.70 18.57 0.45
N GLY A 117 22.53 19.61 0.44
CA GLY A 117 23.11 20.14 1.68
C GLY A 117 22.04 20.64 2.65
N PRO A 118 21.87 20.05 3.85
CA PRO A 118 20.81 20.44 4.77
C PRO A 118 21.21 21.65 5.63
N SER A 119 20.19 22.39 6.07
CA SER A 119 20.36 23.35 7.17
C SER A 119 20.62 22.62 8.49
N LEU A 120 21.19 23.31 9.48
CA LEU A 120 21.33 22.77 10.85
C LEU A 120 19.98 22.29 11.41
N HIS A 121 18.91 23.08 11.21
CA HIS A 121 17.58 22.74 11.68
C HIS A 121 17.07 21.44 11.04
N THR A 122 17.19 21.30 9.72
CA THR A 122 16.79 20.10 8.99
C THR A 122 17.59 18.88 9.47
N ALA A 123 18.91 19.00 9.60
CA ALA A 123 19.74 17.90 10.05
C ALA A 123 19.44 17.50 11.50
N ALA A 124 19.17 18.46 12.39
CA ALA A 124 18.76 18.20 13.77
C ALA A 124 17.38 17.55 13.86
N HIS A 125 16.42 17.99 13.04
CA HIS A 125 15.08 17.38 12.96
C HIS A 125 15.17 15.90 12.58
N GLU A 126 15.94 15.57 11.56
CA GLU A 126 16.11 14.17 11.15
C GLU A 126 16.88 13.35 12.18
N ALA A 127 17.90 13.91 12.82
CA ALA A 127 18.62 13.24 13.90
C ALA A 127 17.70 12.89 15.08
N ALA A 128 16.68 13.72 15.34
CA ALA A 128 15.68 13.45 16.38
C ALA A 128 14.80 12.24 16.07
N HIS A 129 14.62 11.87 14.81
CA HIS A 129 13.90 10.64 14.43
C HIS A 129 14.69 9.36 14.69
N VAL A 130 15.99 9.45 14.98
CA VAL A 130 16.88 8.30 15.20
C VAL A 130 17.04 7.96 16.69
N VAL A 131 16.76 8.91 17.58
CA VAL A 131 16.97 8.82 19.04
C VAL A 131 15.73 8.34 19.77
#